data_AF-A0A8H6W7D9-F1
#
_entry.id   AF-A0A8H6W7D9-F1
#
_cell.length_a   1.000
_cell.length_b   1.000
_cell.length_c   1.000
_cell.angle_alpha   90.00
_cell.angle_beta   90.00
_cell.angle_gamma   90.00
#
_symmetry.space_group_name_H-M   'P 1'
#
loop_
_entity.id
_entity.type
_entity.pdbx_description
1 polymer ?
#
loop_
_entity_poly.entity_id
_entity_poly.type
_entity_poly.pdbx_seq_one_letter_code
_entity_poly.pdbx_strand_id
1 'polypeptide(L)'
;MAPDRSPESAAERALNRLHHQDFVALRRAAAQLSVLSKDKKADVVFRTRLVSMHGTLNIYLSSAFNYTWRQASTLIAHSQGLGNHHARRIRDWLHTFLSTRKLPVHIISVNDGDSLLDDEDFALAIKLHLQTVCAKNKHFRAQDIVDFVASAGMQERLETAGIQKRSISVRTARRWLKRMDWRFGARKNGMYVDGHEREDVVAYRAAFVK
;
A
#
# COMPACT_ATOMS: atom_id res chain seq x y z
N MET A 1 18.70 5.02 -7.70
CA MET A 1 17.31 5.37 -8.04
C MET A 1 17.36 6.31 -9.23
N ALA A 2 16.90 5.89 -10.42
CA ALA A 2 16.89 6.78 -11.58
C ALA A 2 15.96 7.97 -11.28
N PRO A 3 16.35 9.22 -11.59
CA PRO A 3 15.49 10.37 -11.35
C PRO A 3 14.25 10.27 -12.24
N ASP A 4 13.06 10.27 -11.63
CA ASP A 4 11.78 10.34 -12.34
C ASP A 4 11.75 11.65 -13.15
N ARG A 5 11.73 11.52 -14.48
CA ARG A 5 11.73 12.64 -15.46
C ARG A 5 10.32 13.15 -15.77
N SER A 6 9.30 12.67 -15.06
CA SER A 6 7.92 13.14 -15.23
C SER A 6 7.82 14.66 -14.96
N PRO A 7 6.98 15.40 -15.74
CA PRO A 7 6.78 16.82 -15.52
C PRO A 7 6.28 17.10 -14.10
N GLU A 8 6.70 18.22 -13.53
CA GLU A 8 6.28 18.61 -12.18
C GLU A 8 4.77 18.85 -12.09
N SER A 9 4.13 18.24 -11.09
CA SER A 9 2.70 18.44 -10.87
C SER A 9 2.41 19.84 -10.31
N ALA A 10 1.18 20.32 -10.45
CA ALA A 10 0.77 21.58 -9.84
C ALA A 10 0.94 21.57 -8.31
N ALA A 11 0.62 20.44 -7.66
CA ALA A 11 0.83 20.23 -6.24
C ALA A 11 2.32 20.26 -5.87
N GLU A 12 3.20 19.69 -6.70
CA GLU A 12 4.65 19.73 -6.48
C GLU A 12 5.21 21.13 -6.51
N ARG A 13 4.83 21.92 -7.52
CA ARG A 13 5.24 23.32 -7.64
C ARG A 13 4.77 24.15 -6.44
N ALA A 14 3.59 23.85 -5.91
CA ALA A 14 3.07 24.50 -4.72
C ALA A 14 3.81 24.07 -3.45
N LEU A 15 4.09 22.77 -3.27
CA LEU A 15 4.87 22.26 -2.13
C LEU A 15 6.31 22.79 -2.13
N ASN A 16 6.94 22.90 -3.31
CA ASN A 16 8.29 23.43 -3.45
C ASN A 16 8.40 24.92 -3.11
N ARG A 17 7.28 25.65 -3.01
CA ARG A 17 7.25 27.05 -2.54
C ARG A 17 7.23 27.18 -1.02
N LEU A 18 7.00 26.08 -0.28
CA LEU A 18 7.00 26.09 1.18
C LEU A 18 8.43 26.31 1.70
N HIS A 19 8.58 27.33 2.55
CA HIS A 19 9.88 27.84 2.97
C HIS A 19 10.19 27.48 4.43
N HIS A 20 11.38 27.83 4.94
CA HIS A 20 11.82 27.46 6.30
C HIS A 20 10.88 27.95 7.42
N GLN A 21 10.13 29.03 7.19
CA GLN A 21 9.15 29.56 8.13
C GLN A 21 7.93 28.61 8.30
N ASP A 22 7.63 27.82 7.27
CA ASP A 22 6.55 26.84 7.30
C ASP A 22 6.92 25.59 8.11
N PHE A 23 8.18 25.41 8.50
CA PHE A 23 8.65 24.18 9.16
C PHE A 23 7.92 23.92 10.47
N VAL A 24 7.58 24.97 11.23
CA VAL A 24 6.78 24.82 12.46
C VAL A 24 5.36 24.35 12.13
N ALA A 25 4.75 24.92 11.09
CA ALA A 25 3.42 24.53 10.64
C ALA A 25 3.40 23.10 10.06
N LEU A 26 4.45 22.70 9.35
CA LEU A 26 4.65 21.35 8.81
C LEU A 26 4.89 20.33 9.92
N ARG A 27 5.67 20.65 10.96
CA ARG A 27 5.85 19.80 12.14
C ARG A 27 4.53 19.60 12.89
N ARG A 28 3.72 20.65 13.05
CA ARG A 28 2.36 20.54 13.62
C ARG A 28 1.46 19.66 12.76
N ALA A 29 1.51 19.82 11.43
CA ALA A 29 0.76 18.99 10.49
C ALA A 29 1.18 17.51 10.59
N ALA A 30 2.48 17.22 10.68
CA ALA A 30 2.99 15.87 10.88
C ALA A 30 2.50 15.27 12.21
N ALA A 31 2.54 16.03 13.31
CA ALA A 31 2.02 15.58 14.60
C ALA A 31 0.52 15.26 14.53
N GLN A 32 -0.28 16.10 13.87
CA GLN A 32 -1.72 15.83 13.65
C GLN A 32 -1.95 14.54 12.86
N LEU A 33 -1.23 14.34 11.75
CA LEU A 33 -1.33 13.12 10.95
C LEU A 33 -0.91 11.88 11.72
N SER A 34 0.11 11.99 12.59
CA SER A 34 0.54 10.90 13.47
C SER A 34 -0.57 10.46 14.42
N VAL A 35 -1.26 11.42 15.06
CA VAL A 35 -2.39 11.13 15.95
C VAL A 35 -3.54 10.48 15.18
N LEU A 36 -3.91 11.05 14.04
CA LEU A 36 -5.02 10.54 13.21
C LEU A 36 -4.72 9.14 12.65
N SER A 37 -3.47 8.84 12.28
CA SER A 37 -3.10 7.52 11.77
C SER A 37 -3.22 6.39 12.81
N LYS A 38 -3.14 6.75 14.09
CA LYS A 38 -3.25 5.81 15.22
C LYS A 38 -4.69 5.53 15.63
N ASP A 39 -5.66 6.28 15.11
CA ASP A 39 -7.07 6.03 15.38
C ASP A 39 -7.49 4.69 14.79
N LYS A 40 -7.81 3.72 15.66
CA LYS A 40 -8.20 2.36 15.27
C LYS A 40 -9.59 2.31 14.63
N LYS A 41 -10.42 3.35 14.80
CA LYS A 41 -11.76 3.43 14.19
C LYS A 41 -11.68 3.77 12.70
N ALA A 42 -10.57 4.35 12.25
CA ALA A 42 -10.39 4.72 10.87
C ALA A 42 -10.11 3.51 9.97
N ASP A 43 -10.66 3.56 8.76
CA ASP A 43 -10.46 2.54 7.74
C ASP A 43 -8.96 2.27 7.48
N VAL A 44 -8.62 1.01 7.19
CA VAL A 44 -7.23 0.54 7.04
C VAL A 44 -6.53 1.27 5.88
N VAL A 45 -7.25 1.53 4.79
CA VAL A 45 -6.72 2.25 3.61
C VAL A 45 -6.46 3.70 3.97
N PHE A 46 -7.41 4.32 4.67
CA PHE A 46 -7.29 5.71 5.12
C PHE A 46 -6.08 5.88 6.05
N ARG A 47 -5.89 4.98 7.01
CA ARG A 47 -4.70 4.97 7.87
C ARG A 47 -3.40 4.85 7.08
N THR A 48 -3.36 3.98 6.07
CA THR A 48 -2.16 3.80 5.23
C THR A 48 -1.79 5.10 4.48
N ARG A 49 -2.79 5.86 4.02
CA ARG A 49 -2.55 7.19 3.44
C ARG A 49 -1.99 8.18 4.45
N LEU A 50 -2.58 8.25 5.64
CA LEU A 50 -2.09 9.14 6.70
C LEU A 50 -0.66 8.81 7.09
N VAL A 51 -0.32 7.51 7.19
CA VAL A 51 1.05 7.03 7.42
C VAL A 51 1.98 7.48 6.29
N SER A 52 1.54 7.39 5.04
CA SER A 52 2.33 7.82 3.87
C SER A 52 2.60 9.32 3.86
N MET A 53 1.58 10.13 4.16
CA MET A 53 1.68 11.58 4.28
C MET A 53 2.63 11.97 5.43
N HIS A 54 2.43 11.36 6.61
CA HIS A 54 3.28 11.58 7.78
C HIS A 54 4.73 11.17 7.53
N GLY A 55 4.96 9.99 6.94
CA GLY A 55 6.29 9.51 6.59
C GLY A 55 7.00 10.43 5.61
N THR A 56 6.29 10.92 4.60
CA THR A 56 6.84 11.86 3.61
C THR A 56 7.24 13.18 4.27
N LEU A 57 6.38 13.73 5.14
CA LEU A 57 6.69 14.94 5.91
C LEU A 57 7.92 14.75 6.82
N ASN A 58 8.02 13.61 7.50
CA ASN A 58 9.15 13.35 8.38
C ASN A 58 10.47 13.22 7.62
N ILE A 59 10.46 12.59 6.46
CA ILE A 59 11.65 12.48 5.61
C ILE A 59 12.04 13.85 5.07
N TYR A 60 11.08 14.66 4.62
CA TYR A 60 11.35 16.02 4.13
C TYR A 60 11.87 16.95 5.24
N LEU A 61 11.31 16.86 6.45
CA LEU A 61 11.72 17.70 7.59
C LEU A 61 13.00 17.22 8.28
N SER A 62 13.54 16.06 7.88
CA SER A 62 14.76 15.51 8.44
C SER A 62 15.97 16.28 7.92
N SER A 63 16.72 16.92 8.81
CA SER A 63 17.99 17.58 8.45
C SER A 63 19.10 16.60 8.07
N ALA A 64 18.93 15.30 8.36
CA ALA A 64 19.90 14.28 8.03
C ALA A 64 19.94 13.95 6.53
N PHE A 65 18.83 14.17 5.83
CA PHE A 65 18.71 13.85 4.42
C PHE A 65 18.03 15.02 3.72
N ASN A 66 18.78 15.80 2.95
CA ASN A 66 18.29 16.95 2.18
C ASN A 66 17.41 16.51 1.00
N TYR A 67 16.33 15.78 1.28
CA TYR A 67 15.42 15.24 0.29
C TYR A 67 14.42 16.30 -0.18
N THR A 68 14.18 16.36 -1.48
CA THR A 68 13.05 17.11 -2.03
C THR A 68 11.74 16.39 -1.74
N TRP A 69 10.60 17.09 -1.85
CA TRP A 69 9.27 16.48 -1.72
C TRP A 69 9.07 15.27 -2.66
N ARG A 70 9.63 15.34 -3.88
CA ARG A 70 9.59 14.24 -4.85
C ARG A 70 10.40 13.04 -4.37
N GLN A 71 11.61 13.25 -3.86
CA GLN A 71 12.45 12.16 -3.34
C GLN A 71 11.85 11.52 -2.09
N ALA A 72 11.33 12.33 -1.17
CA ALA A 72 10.69 11.84 0.04
C ALA A 72 9.43 11.01 -0.28
N SER A 73 8.56 11.49 -1.18
CA SER A 73 7.32 10.77 -1.51
C SER A 73 7.57 9.52 -2.34
N THR A 74 8.55 9.54 -3.25
CA THR A 74 8.94 8.35 -4.02
C THR A 74 9.53 7.28 -3.11
N LEU A 75 10.40 7.65 -2.15
CA LEU A 75 10.96 6.72 -1.19
C LEU A 75 9.88 6.03 -0.34
N ILE A 76 8.90 6.79 0.15
CA ILE A 76 7.78 6.25 0.93
C ILE A 76 6.87 5.35 0.08
N ALA A 77 6.56 5.74 -1.15
CA ALA A 77 5.74 4.91 -2.03
C ALA A 77 6.42 3.55 -2.30
N HIS A 78 7.72 3.55 -2.62
CA HIS A 78 8.46 2.32 -2.89
C HIS A 78 8.61 1.45 -1.63
N SER A 79 8.77 2.03 -0.44
CA SER A 79 8.85 1.26 0.81
C SER A 79 7.55 0.51 1.13
N GLN A 80 6.42 0.97 0.57
CA GLN A 80 5.12 0.30 0.64
C GLN A 80 4.84 -0.62 -0.56
N GLY A 81 5.80 -0.78 -1.48
CA GLY A 81 5.63 -1.55 -2.71
C GLY A 81 4.71 -0.89 -3.74
N LEU A 82 4.61 0.44 -3.71
CA LEU A 82 3.83 1.27 -4.64
C LEU A 82 4.74 2.08 -5.57
N GLY A 83 4.19 2.56 -6.69
CA GLY A 83 4.96 3.23 -7.72
C GLY A 83 4.99 4.76 -7.63
N ASN A 84 5.55 5.38 -8.68
CA ASN A 84 5.64 6.83 -8.82
C ASN A 84 4.26 7.51 -8.93
N HIS A 85 3.23 6.78 -9.34
CA HIS A 85 1.87 7.29 -9.36
C HIS A 85 1.35 7.55 -7.93
N HIS A 86 1.52 6.60 -7.02
CA HIS A 86 1.19 6.80 -5.61
C HIS A 86 2.04 7.90 -4.97
N ALA A 87 3.31 8.01 -5.35
CA ALA A 87 4.18 9.12 -4.92
C ALA A 87 3.67 10.51 -5.37
N ARG A 88 2.97 10.60 -6.51
CA ARG A 88 2.25 11.82 -6.94
C ARG A 88 1.02 12.05 -6.09
N ARG A 89 0.21 11.00 -5.88
CA ARG A 89 -1.01 11.04 -5.05
C ARG A 89 -0.73 11.52 -3.63
N ILE A 90 0.35 11.04 -3.00
CA ILE A 90 0.79 11.51 -1.68
C ILE A 90 1.04 13.02 -1.68
N ARG A 91 1.68 13.55 -2.71
CA ARG A 91 1.97 14.99 -2.82
C ARG A 91 0.70 15.80 -3.03
N ASP A 92 -0.24 15.30 -3.84
CA ASP A 92 -1.55 15.94 -4.01
C ASP A 92 -2.33 15.98 -2.68
N TRP A 93 -2.34 14.87 -1.93
CA TRP A 93 -2.96 14.81 -0.61
C TRP A 93 -2.32 15.75 0.40
N LEU A 94 -0.99 15.80 0.43
CA LEU A 94 -0.26 16.73 1.29
C LEU A 94 -0.57 18.17 0.93
N HIS A 95 -0.57 18.51 -0.36
CA HIS A 95 -0.94 19.83 -0.82
C HIS A 95 -2.38 20.20 -0.38
N THR A 96 -3.36 19.35 -0.66
CA THR A 96 -4.75 19.57 -0.23
C THR A 96 -4.86 19.72 1.28
N PHE A 97 -4.19 18.86 2.04
CA PHE A 97 -4.22 18.90 3.51
C PHE A 97 -3.55 20.15 4.07
N LEU A 98 -2.41 20.58 3.51
CA LEU A 98 -1.72 21.78 3.97
C LEU A 98 -2.49 23.06 3.62
N SER A 99 -3.12 23.12 2.44
CA SER A 99 -3.90 24.29 2.02
C SER A 99 -5.24 24.41 2.72
N THR A 100 -5.96 23.29 2.90
CA THR A 100 -7.36 23.32 3.39
C THR A 100 -7.54 22.80 4.81
N ARG A 101 -6.51 22.16 5.40
CA ARG A 101 -6.58 21.42 6.67
C ARG A 101 -7.62 20.29 6.67
N LYS A 102 -8.18 19.94 5.52
CA LYS A 102 -9.12 18.82 5.34
C LYS A 102 -8.37 17.57 4.92
N LEU A 103 -8.78 16.44 5.45
CA LEU A 103 -8.21 15.15 5.08
C LEU A 103 -8.63 14.79 3.65
N PRO A 104 -7.75 14.17 2.87
CA PRO A 104 -8.06 13.77 1.50
C PRO A 104 -9.20 12.75 1.51
N VAL A 105 -10.37 13.18 1.03
CA VAL A 105 -11.47 12.26 0.73
C VAL A 105 -11.14 11.57 -0.59
N HIS A 106 -11.46 10.29 -0.62
CA HIS A 106 -11.08 9.35 -1.66
C HIS A 106 -11.65 9.75 -3.04
N ILE A 107 -10.79 10.20 -3.94
CA ILE A 107 -11.09 10.26 -5.37
C ILE A 107 -10.36 9.07 -6.00
N ILE A 108 -11.06 7.97 -6.29
CA ILE A 108 -10.56 7.00 -7.27
C ILE A 108 -10.59 7.75 -8.58
N SER A 109 -9.43 8.02 -9.16
CA SER A 109 -9.37 8.53 -10.53
C SER A 109 -9.24 7.33 -11.45
N VAL A 110 -10.37 6.81 -11.93
CA VAL A 110 -10.35 5.87 -13.06
C VAL A 110 -10.15 6.73 -14.31
N ASN A 111 -9.00 6.63 -14.97
CA ASN A 111 -8.82 7.22 -16.30
C ASN A 111 -9.62 6.38 -17.33
N ASP A 112 -10.02 7.00 -18.44
CA ASP A 112 -10.69 6.32 -19.54
C ASP A 112 -9.78 5.23 -20.14
N GLY A 113 -9.95 3.97 -19.69
CA GLY A 113 -9.22 2.80 -20.18
C GLY A 113 -8.57 1.95 -19.09
N ASP A 114 -8.33 2.51 -17.90
CA ASP A 114 -7.75 1.74 -16.78
C ASP A 114 -8.83 0.93 -16.07
N SER A 115 -8.53 -0.33 -15.74
CA SER A 115 -9.47 -1.09 -14.91
C SER A 115 -9.43 -0.56 -13.49
N LEU A 116 -10.58 -0.49 -12.80
CA LEU A 116 -10.67 -0.10 -11.39
C LEU A 116 -9.64 -0.83 -10.50
N LEU A 117 -9.27 -2.05 -10.88
CA LEU A 117 -8.32 -2.90 -10.18
C LEU A 117 -6.85 -2.48 -10.40
N ASP A 118 -6.56 -1.69 -11.43
CA ASP A 118 -5.21 -1.18 -11.72
C ASP A 118 -4.91 0.12 -10.97
N ASP A 119 -5.94 0.78 -10.43
CA ASP A 119 -5.74 1.91 -9.52
C ASP A 119 -4.97 1.44 -8.28
N GLU A 120 -3.81 2.06 -8.02
CA GLU A 120 -2.89 1.63 -6.97
C GLU A 120 -3.51 1.70 -5.56
N ASP A 121 -4.41 2.66 -5.32
CA ASP A 121 -5.08 2.81 -4.05
C ASP A 121 -6.16 1.76 -3.85
N PHE A 122 -6.93 1.45 -4.90
CA PHE A 122 -7.91 0.38 -4.91
C PHE A 122 -7.23 -0.99 -4.77
N ALA A 123 -6.12 -1.19 -5.49
CA ALA A 123 -5.29 -2.38 -5.36
C ALA A 123 -4.74 -2.54 -3.94
N LEU A 124 -4.28 -1.46 -3.32
CA LEU A 124 -3.83 -1.46 -1.92
C LEU A 124 -4.96 -1.83 -0.96
N ALA A 125 -6.16 -1.28 -1.17
CA ALA A 125 -7.34 -1.61 -0.37
C ALA A 125 -7.66 -3.11 -0.42
N ILE A 126 -7.64 -3.69 -1.62
CA ILE A 126 -7.83 -5.13 -1.81
C ILE A 126 -6.71 -5.92 -1.13
N LYS A 127 -5.44 -5.54 -1.31
CA LYS A 127 -4.30 -6.24 -0.69
C LYS A 127 -4.42 -6.26 0.84
N LEU A 128 -4.75 -5.14 1.46
CA LEU A 128 -4.94 -5.02 2.90
C LEU A 128 -6.12 -5.88 3.39
N HIS A 129 -7.23 -5.87 2.66
CA HIS A 129 -8.35 -6.75 2.97
C HIS A 129 -7.94 -8.23 2.89
N LEU A 130 -7.26 -8.64 1.82
CA LEU A 130 -6.79 -10.01 1.65
C LEU A 130 -5.79 -10.43 2.73
N GLN A 131 -4.94 -9.53 3.24
CA GLN A 131 -4.10 -9.80 4.42
C GLN A 131 -4.93 -10.09 5.67
N THR A 132 -6.00 -9.32 5.92
CA THR A 132 -6.90 -9.57 7.05
C THR A 132 -7.67 -10.89 6.90
N VAL A 133 -8.08 -11.23 5.67
CA VAL A 133 -8.73 -12.51 5.37
C VAL A 133 -7.73 -13.65 5.55
N CYS A 134 -6.49 -13.52 5.06
CA CYS A 134 -5.40 -14.48 5.27
C CYS A 134 -5.06 -14.71 6.75
N ALA A 135 -5.14 -13.66 7.57
CA ALA A 135 -4.86 -13.76 8.99
C ALA A 135 -5.94 -14.59 9.71
N LYS A 136 -7.20 -14.48 9.27
CA LYS A 136 -8.34 -15.24 9.81
C LYS A 136 -8.43 -16.65 9.22
N ASN A 137 -8.24 -16.73 7.91
CA ASN A 137 -8.37 -17.93 7.10
C ASN A 137 -7.00 -18.22 6.48
N LYS A 138 -6.47 -19.43 6.64
CA LYS A 138 -5.14 -19.85 6.12
C LYS A 138 -4.92 -19.58 4.61
N HIS A 139 -6.00 -19.31 3.87
CA HIS A 139 -6.03 -19.01 2.44
C HIS A 139 -7.22 -18.10 2.11
N PHE A 140 -7.08 -17.30 1.04
CA PHE A 140 -8.16 -16.51 0.43
C PHE A 140 -8.54 -17.09 -0.94
N ARG A 141 -9.68 -16.69 -1.47
CA ARG A 141 -10.21 -17.05 -2.79
C ARG A 141 -10.40 -15.80 -3.63
N ALA A 142 -10.52 -15.99 -4.95
CA ALA A 142 -10.90 -14.89 -5.85
C ALA A 142 -12.30 -14.33 -5.53
N GLN A 143 -13.17 -15.12 -4.89
CA GLN A 143 -14.49 -14.69 -4.43
C GLN A 143 -14.38 -13.61 -3.34
N ASP A 144 -13.40 -13.71 -2.44
CA ASP A 144 -13.21 -12.73 -1.35
C ASP A 144 -12.97 -11.32 -1.90
N ILE A 145 -12.35 -11.19 -3.09
CA ILE A 145 -12.18 -9.91 -3.77
C ILE A 145 -13.52 -9.40 -4.29
N VAL A 146 -14.33 -10.26 -4.89
CA VAL A 146 -15.67 -9.89 -5.39
C VAL A 146 -16.55 -9.42 -4.24
N ASP A 147 -16.53 -10.14 -3.13
CA ASP A 147 -17.31 -9.82 -1.93
C ASP A 147 -16.83 -8.51 -1.29
N PHE A 148 -15.51 -8.26 -1.27
CA PHE A 148 -14.95 -7.00 -0.80
C PHE A 148 -15.38 -5.81 -1.67
N VAL A 149 -15.34 -5.96 -3.00
CA VAL A 149 -15.82 -4.90 -3.91
C VAL A 149 -17.32 -4.67 -3.75
N ALA A 150 -18.10 -5.74 -3.48
CA ALA A 150 -19.53 -5.66 -3.20
C ALA A 150 -19.88 -5.11 -1.80
N SER A 151 -18.90 -4.95 -0.90
CA SER A 151 -19.14 -4.45 0.46
C SER A 151 -19.67 -3.02 0.46
N ALA A 152 -20.60 -2.71 1.39
CA ALA A 152 -21.27 -1.41 1.46
C ALA A 152 -20.28 -0.23 1.54
N GLY A 153 -19.22 -0.36 2.32
CA GLY A 153 -18.19 0.68 2.46
C GLY A 153 -17.35 0.90 1.20
N MET A 154 -17.22 -0.10 0.33
CA MET A 154 -16.56 0.06 -0.97
C MET A 154 -17.53 0.60 -2.03
N GLN A 155 -18.79 0.16 -2.01
CA GLN A 155 -19.83 0.69 -2.90
C GLN A 155 -20.04 2.19 -2.70
N GLU A 156 -20.12 2.67 -1.46
CA GLU A 156 -20.23 4.10 -1.14
C GLU A 156 -19.05 4.92 -1.71
N ARG A 157 -17.84 4.34 -1.68
CA ARG A 157 -16.64 4.96 -2.26
C ARG A 157 -16.69 5.02 -3.79
N LEU A 158 -17.18 3.96 -4.43
CA LEU A 158 -17.36 3.91 -5.87
C LEU A 158 -18.45 4.88 -6.33
N GLU A 159 -19.51 5.04 -5.53
CA GLU A 159 -20.57 6.03 -5.74
C GLU A 159 -20.06 7.45 -5.64
N THR A 160 -19.34 7.77 -4.57
CA THR A 160 -18.71 9.10 -4.38
C THR A 160 -17.74 9.43 -5.52
N ALA A 161 -17.08 8.41 -6.07
CA ALA A 161 -16.17 8.55 -7.21
C ALA A 161 -16.87 8.55 -8.59
N GLY A 162 -18.19 8.38 -8.66
CA GLY A 162 -18.96 8.41 -9.92
C GLY A 162 -18.76 7.19 -10.83
N ILE A 163 -18.30 6.06 -10.31
CA ILE A 163 -17.95 4.89 -11.12
C ILE A 163 -19.21 4.06 -11.44
N GLN A 164 -19.46 3.86 -12.74
CA GLN A 164 -20.65 3.13 -13.21
C GLN A 164 -20.55 1.60 -13.01
N LYS A 165 -19.36 1.00 -13.19
CA LYS A 165 -19.15 -0.43 -12.99
C LYS A 165 -18.75 -0.72 -11.55
N ARG A 166 -19.74 -1.05 -10.73
CA ARG A 166 -19.55 -1.25 -9.28
C ARG A 166 -19.32 -2.69 -8.86
N SER A 167 -19.40 -3.64 -9.80
CA SER A 167 -19.15 -5.06 -9.53
C SER A 167 -18.06 -5.61 -10.44
N ILE A 168 -17.36 -6.62 -9.94
CA ILE A 168 -16.34 -7.35 -10.69
C ILE A 168 -16.72 -8.82 -10.79
N SER A 169 -16.38 -9.46 -11.91
CA SER A 169 -16.55 -10.91 -12.05
C SER A 169 -15.40 -11.66 -11.37
N VAL A 170 -15.64 -12.91 -10.96
CA VAL A 170 -14.59 -13.81 -10.46
C VAL A 170 -13.45 -13.99 -11.49
N ARG A 171 -13.78 -13.99 -12.79
CA ARG A 171 -12.78 -14.09 -13.87
C ARG A 171 -11.86 -12.87 -13.89
N THR A 172 -12.39 -11.68 -13.66
CA THR A 172 -11.61 -10.44 -13.55
C THR A 172 -10.71 -10.47 -12.32
N ALA A 173 -11.24 -10.87 -11.17
CA ALA A 173 -10.46 -11.02 -9.93
C ALA A 173 -9.29 -12.00 -10.10
N ARG A 174 -9.53 -13.16 -10.76
CA ARG A 174 -8.47 -14.14 -11.07
C ARG A 174 -7.38 -13.58 -11.98
N ARG A 175 -7.76 -12.84 -13.03
CA ARG A 175 -6.80 -12.19 -13.94
C ARG A 175 -5.94 -11.17 -13.21
N TRP A 176 -6.55 -10.38 -12.33
CA TRP A 176 -5.85 -9.39 -11.52
C TRP A 176 -4.86 -10.04 -10.55
N LEU A 177 -5.28 -11.10 -9.84
CA LEU A 177 -4.39 -11.87 -8.96
C LEU A 177 -3.18 -12.42 -9.70
N LYS A 178 -3.38 -12.95 -10.92
CA LYS A 178 -2.29 -13.42 -11.77
C LYS A 178 -1.34 -12.28 -12.14
N ARG A 179 -1.85 -11.08 -12.43
CA ARG A 179 -1.04 -9.90 -12.76
C ARG A 179 -0.21 -9.40 -11.58
N MET A 180 -0.73 -9.54 -10.36
CA MET A 180 -0.03 -9.23 -9.11
C MET A 180 1.01 -10.30 -8.73
N ASP A 181 1.26 -11.30 -9.58
CA ASP A 181 2.13 -12.47 -9.33
C ASP A 181 1.72 -13.31 -8.11
N TRP A 182 0.44 -13.26 -7.71
CA TRP A 182 -0.06 -14.08 -6.61
C TRP A 182 -0.33 -15.49 -7.10
N ARG A 183 0.61 -16.40 -6.80
CA ARG A 183 0.51 -17.82 -7.18
C ARG A 183 -0.28 -18.59 -6.13
N PHE A 184 -1.47 -19.08 -6.50
CA PHE A 184 -2.16 -20.10 -5.73
C PHE A 184 -1.40 -21.42 -5.86
N GLY A 185 -0.74 -21.84 -4.79
CA GLY A 185 -0.15 -23.16 -4.65
C GLY A 185 -0.63 -23.79 -3.37
N ALA A 186 -0.88 -25.11 -3.38
CA ALA A 186 -0.93 -25.85 -2.14
C ALA A 186 0.40 -25.63 -1.42
N ARG A 187 0.36 -25.28 -0.12
CA ARG A 187 1.58 -25.33 0.70
C ARG A 187 2.10 -26.76 0.59
N LYS A 188 3.21 -26.96 -0.11
CA LYS A 188 4.00 -28.18 0.10
C LYS A 188 4.48 -28.07 1.54
N ASN A 189 4.12 -29.03 2.40
CA ASN A 189 4.67 -29.12 3.74
C ASN A 189 6.17 -29.39 3.60
N GLY A 190 6.94 -28.32 3.41
CA GLY A 190 8.37 -28.36 3.20
C GLY A 190 9.08 -28.27 4.54
N MET A 191 8.97 -29.34 5.33
CA MET A 191 10.01 -29.70 6.30
C MET A 191 9.80 -31.17 6.69
N TYR A 192 10.59 -32.07 6.13
CA TYR A 192 10.86 -33.33 6.82
C TYR A 192 11.76 -32.96 8.01
N VAL A 193 11.23 -33.05 9.23
CA VAL A 193 12.05 -33.12 10.43
C VAL A 193 12.56 -34.55 10.47
N ASP A 194 13.59 -34.84 9.69
CA ASP A 194 14.30 -36.11 9.81
C ASP A 194 15.23 -36.02 11.01
N GLY A 195 14.64 -36.24 12.18
CA GLY A 195 15.35 -36.54 13.43
C GLY A 195 15.20 -38.01 13.80
N HIS A 196 14.99 -38.89 12.81
CA HIS A 196 14.95 -40.33 13.01
C HIS A 196 16.00 -40.96 12.09
N GLU A 197 17.27 -40.82 12.49
CA GLU A 197 18.30 -41.71 11.99
C GLU A 197 17.81 -43.14 12.24
N ARG A 198 17.58 -43.91 11.17
CA ARG A 198 17.24 -45.32 11.28
C ARG A 198 18.43 -46.07 11.87
N GLU A 199 18.15 -47.04 12.73
CA GLU A 199 19.17 -47.80 13.49
C GLU A 199 20.22 -48.46 12.59
N ASP A 200 19.83 -48.86 11.37
CA ASP A 200 20.72 -49.44 10.35
C ASP A 200 21.77 -48.44 9.83
N VAL A 201 21.39 -47.18 9.65
CA VAL A 201 22.29 -46.09 9.22
C VAL A 201 23.29 -45.74 10.34
N VAL A 202 22.84 -45.74 11.59
CA VAL A 202 23.71 -45.53 12.77
C VAL A 202 24.71 -46.68 12.92
N ALA A 203 24.25 -47.93 12.77
CA ALA A 203 25.10 -49.12 12.84
C ALA A 203 26.17 -49.13 11.75
N TYR A 204 25.82 -48.75 10.52
CA TYR A 204 26.77 -48.63 9.42
C TYR A 204 27.84 -47.57 9.69
N ARG A 205 27.45 -46.40 10.21
CA ARG A 205 28.38 -45.30 10.51
C ARG A 205 29.38 -45.67 11.61
N ALA A 206 28.92 -46.33 12.67
CA ALA A 206 29.78 -46.82 13.75
C ALA A 206 30.77 -47.91 13.32
N ALA A 207 30.42 -48.71 12.31
CA ALA A 207 31.29 -49.76 11.78
C ALA A 207 32.39 -49.24 10.84
N PHE A 208 32.16 -48.12 10.14
CA PHE A 208 33.02 -47.67 9.04
C PHE A 208 33.76 -46.35 9.27
N VAL A 209 33.34 -45.52 10.23
CA VAL A 209 34.01 -44.25 10.54
C VAL A 209 34.67 -44.36 11.92
N LYS A 210 36.00 -44.45 11.95
CA LYS A 210 36.82 -44.35 13.17
C LYS A 210 36.93 -42.92 13.67
#